data_AF-A0A0E9MCL8-F1
#
_entry.id   AF-A0A0E9MCL8-F1
#
_cell.length_a   1.000
_cell.length_b   1.000
_cell.length_c   1.000
_cell.angle_alpha   90.00
_cell.angle_beta   90.00
_cell.angle_gamma   90.00
#
_symmetry.space_group_name_H-M   'P 1'
#
loop_
_entity.id
_entity.type
_entity.pdbx_description
1 polymer ?
#
loop_
_entity_poly.entity_id
_entity_poly.type
_entity_poly.pdbx_seq_one_letter_code
_entity_poly.pdbx_strand_id
1 'polypeptide(L)'
;MLRLLAALLFFVASLPAQAVQLSCSEDSNTRQRLCYNPKAVRSNGDLRAVRLYKGGPNGADDTGFTAVLNCKVGYLEMRDKQGVVFARDQPEKLYVVLFRDYVCGEKQHKHDKSLN
;
A
#
# COMPACT_ATOMS: atom_id res chain seq x y z
N MET A 1 36.69 -17.67 47.67
CA MET A 1 36.22 -16.34 47.20
C MET A 1 37.13 -15.90 46.06
N LEU A 2 36.65 -15.87 44.81
CA LEU A 2 36.84 -14.74 43.88
C LEU A 2 36.07 -15.06 42.58
N ARG A 3 35.01 -14.29 42.34
CA ARG A 3 34.16 -14.36 41.15
C ARG A 3 34.87 -13.62 40.01
N LEU A 4 35.21 -14.30 38.91
CA LEU A 4 35.73 -13.66 37.70
C LEU A 4 34.66 -13.69 36.60
N LEU A 5 33.86 -12.61 36.64
CA LEU A 5 33.24 -11.86 35.55
C LEU A 5 33.10 -12.57 34.18
N ALA A 6 31.90 -13.07 33.92
CA ALA A 6 31.40 -13.31 32.57
C ALA A 6 30.97 -11.96 31.95
N ALA A 7 31.79 -11.39 31.07
CA ALA A 7 31.39 -10.26 30.24
C ALA A 7 30.78 -10.80 28.93
N LEU A 8 29.49 -11.14 28.96
CA LEU A 8 28.71 -11.35 27.73
C LEU A 8 28.46 -9.98 27.08
N LEU A 9 29.21 -9.69 26.02
CA LEU A 9 28.91 -8.64 25.06
C LEU A 9 27.60 -8.98 24.35
N PHE A 10 26.49 -8.43 24.86
CA PHE A 10 25.21 -8.39 24.14
C PHE A 10 25.33 -7.40 22.97
N PHE A 11 25.79 -7.88 21.82
CA PHE A 11 25.54 -7.23 20.53
C PHE A 11 24.05 -7.38 20.20
N VAL A 12 23.23 -6.46 20.72
CA VAL A 12 21.85 -6.30 20.26
C VAL A 12 21.95 -5.68 18.86
N ALA A 13 21.98 -6.54 17.85
CA ALA A 13 21.86 -6.12 16.46
C ALA A 13 20.45 -5.56 16.25
N SER A 14 20.30 -4.25 16.39
CA SER A 14 19.11 -3.51 15.99
C SER A 14 19.01 -3.58 14.46
N LEU A 15 18.34 -4.62 13.96
CA LEU A 15 17.93 -4.68 12.57
C LEU A 15 17.04 -3.43 12.31
N PRO A 16 17.41 -2.56 11.36
CA PRO A 16 16.54 -1.45 11.01
C PRO A 16 15.23 -2.05 10.50
N ALA A 17 14.12 -1.70 11.16
CA ALA A 17 12.80 -1.98 10.62
C ALA A 17 12.73 -1.30 9.26
N GLN A 18 12.81 -2.08 8.18
CA GLN A 18 12.75 -1.55 6.84
C GLN A 18 11.32 -1.01 6.64
N ALA A 19 11.19 0.31 6.70
CA ALA A 19 9.95 0.97 6.38
C ALA A 19 9.55 0.60 4.95
N VAL A 20 8.32 0.11 4.78
CA VAL A 20 7.78 -0.22 3.45
C VAL A 20 7.79 1.06 2.63
N GLN A 21 8.49 1.05 1.49
CA GLN A 21 8.52 2.21 0.61
C GLN A 21 7.17 2.34 -0.11
N LEU A 22 6.40 3.37 0.27
CA LEU A 22 5.08 3.62 -0.29
C LEU A 22 5.12 4.70 -1.38
N SER A 23 4.30 4.52 -2.40
CA SER A 23 3.94 5.56 -3.37
C SER A 23 2.63 6.19 -2.92
N CYS A 24 2.53 7.51 -2.98
CA CYS A 24 1.39 8.26 -2.44
C CYS A 24 0.92 9.36 -3.40
N SER A 25 -0.40 9.55 -3.47
CA SER A 25 -1.00 10.79 -3.97
C SER A 25 -1.51 11.63 -2.80
N GLU A 26 -1.57 12.95 -2.98
CA GLU A 26 -2.02 13.90 -1.97
C GLU A 26 -3.12 14.80 -2.53
N ASP A 27 -4.15 15.04 -1.72
CA ASP A 27 -5.14 16.09 -1.94
C ASP A 27 -4.56 17.43 -1.46
N SER A 28 -4.39 18.39 -2.38
CA SER A 28 -3.76 19.68 -2.08
C SER A 28 -4.53 20.55 -1.09
N ASN A 29 -5.84 20.33 -0.93
CA ASN A 29 -6.70 21.16 -0.09
C ASN A 29 -6.80 20.62 1.34
N THR A 30 -6.92 19.30 1.47
CA THR A 30 -7.15 18.61 2.75
C THR A 30 -5.90 17.94 3.31
N ARG A 31 -4.82 17.86 2.51
CA ARG A 31 -3.59 17.11 2.80
C ARG A 31 -3.83 15.63 3.07
N GLN A 32 -4.98 15.10 2.62
CA GLN A 32 -5.26 13.67 2.67
C GLN A 32 -4.33 12.94 1.71
N ARG A 33 -3.77 11.81 2.16
CA ARG A 33 -2.88 10.98 1.35
C ARG A 33 -3.43 9.59 1.19
N LEU A 34 -3.43 9.11 -0.04
CA LEU A 34 -3.66 7.70 -0.37
C LEU A 34 -2.34 7.10 -0.82
N CYS A 35 -1.94 6.03 -0.15
CA CYS A 35 -0.66 5.39 -0.39
C CYS A 35 -0.84 3.90 -0.67
N TYR A 36 0.10 3.33 -1.42
CA TYR A 36 0.19 1.90 -1.69
C TYR A 36 1.65 1.45 -1.76
N ASN A 37 1.89 0.15 -1.66
CA ASN A 37 3.21 -0.45 -1.87
C ASN A 37 3.35 -0.88 -3.34
N PRO A 38 4.20 -0.21 -4.16
CA PRO A 38 4.39 -0.54 -5.58
C PRO A 38 4.82 -1.99 -5.81
N LYS A 39 5.65 -2.54 -4.90
CA LYS A 39 6.17 -3.92 -5.02
C LYS A 39 5.12 -4.99 -4.72
N ALA A 40 3.95 -4.61 -4.18
CA ALA A 40 2.88 -5.51 -3.78
C ALA A 40 1.64 -5.40 -4.68
N VAL A 41 1.73 -4.70 -5.81
CA VAL A 41 0.61 -4.58 -6.76
C VAL A 41 0.30 -5.96 -7.35
N ARG A 42 -0.98 -6.36 -7.29
CA ARG A 42 -1.49 -7.57 -7.94
C ARG A 42 -2.21 -7.21 -9.22
N SER A 43 -2.16 -8.07 -10.24
CA SER A 43 -2.76 -7.79 -11.54
C SER A 43 -3.47 -8.98 -12.19
N ASN A 44 -4.58 -8.69 -12.88
CA ASN A 44 -5.26 -9.63 -13.77
C ASN A 44 -5.89 -8.87 -14.94
N GLY A 45 -5.32 -9.03 -16.14
CA GLY A 45 -5.70 -8.20 -17.30
C GLY A 45 -5.59 -6.71 -16.99
N ASP A 46 -6.71 -5.99 -17.13
CA ASP A 46 -6.81 -4.54 -16.85
C ASP A 46 -6.99 -4.22 -15.36
N LEU A 47 -7.15 -5.22 -14.50
CA LEU A 47 -7.33 -5.01 -13.06
C LEU A 47 -6.00 -4.86 -12.34
N ARG A 48 -5.93 -3.92 -11.39
CA ARG A 48 -4.86 -3.78 -10.41
C ARG A 48 -5.43 -3.79 -9.02
N ALA A 49 -4.80 -4.50 -8.09
CA ALA A 49 -5.22 -4.52 -6.69
C ALA A 49 -4.06 -4.15 -5.76
N VAL A 50 -4.31 -3.23 -4.85
CA VAL A 50 -3.32 -2.72 -3.88
C VAL A 50 -3.94 -2.59 -2.49
N ARG A 51 -3.11 -2.79 -1.47
CA ARG A 51 -3.48 -2.44 -0.09
C ARG A 51 -3.42 -0.92 0.07
N LEU A 52 -4.44 -0.35 0.69
CA LEU A 52 -4.53 1.09 0.90
C LEU A 52 -3.95 1.49 2.25
N TYR A 53 -3.09 2.49 2.24
CA TYR A 53 -2.50 3.09 3.43
C TYR A 53 -2.87 4.58 3.50
N LYS A 54 -3.02 5.12 4.73
CA LYS A 54 -3.28 6.56 5.00
C LYS A 54 -2.12 7.14 5.81
N GLY A 55 -1.85 8.45 5.69
CA GLY A 55 -0.89 9.15 6.58
C GLY A 55 0.46 9.50 5.95
N GLY A 56 0.74 9.00 4.73
CA GLY A 56 1.96 9.34 3.98
C GLY A 56 3.17 8.45 4.30
N PRO A 57 4.30 8.58 3.56
CA PRO A 57 5.37 7.58 3.56
C PRO A 57 6.15 7.44 4.87
N ASN A 58 6.11 8.44 5.76
CA ASN A 58 6.86 8.46 7.03
C ASN A 58 6.00 8.08 8.26
N GLY A 59 4.75 7.67 8.06
CA GLY A 59 3.78 7.41 9.12
C GLY A 59 2.47 6.86 8.58
N ALA A 60 2.57 5.93 7.62
CA ALA A 60 1.42 5.37 6.94
C ALA A 60 0.84 4.18 7.72
N ASP A 61 -0.46 4.25 7.97
CA ASP A 61 -1.24 3.17 8.58
C ASP A 61 -1.95 2.35 7.50
N ASP A 62 -1.86 1.03 7.59
CA ASP A 62 -2.71 0.13 6.79
C ASP A 62 -4.18 0.37 7.18
N THR A 63 -4.99 0.75 6.20
CA THR A 63 -6.42 1.01 6.41
C THR A 63 -7.22 -0.28 6.63
N GLY A 64 -6.62 -1.44 6.31
CA GLY A 64 -7.32 -2.71 6.23
C GLY A 64 -8.01 -2.94 4.89
N PHE A 65 -8.05 -1.95 4.01
CA PHE A 65 -8.78 -2.00 2.76
C PHE A 65 -7.89 -2.34 1.56
N THR A 66 -8.52 -2.92 0.54
CA THR A 66 -7.91 -3.17 -0.76
C THR A 66 -8.61 -2.30 -1.79
N ALA A 67 -7.85 -1.51 -2.53
CA ALA A 67 -8.34 -0.84 -3.72
C ALA A 67 -8.15 -1.76 -4.93
N VAL A 68 -9.23 -2.02 -5.67
CA VAL A 68 -9.21 -2.72 -6.96
C VAL A 68 -9.58 -1.72 -8.05
N LEU A 69 -8.70 -1.55 -9.01
CA LEU A 69 -8.81 -0.55 -10.06
C LEU A 69 -8.90 -1.24 -11.41
N ASN A 70 -9.81 -0.80 -12.26
CA ASN A 70 -9.82 -1.20 -13.66
C ASN A 70 -9.16 -0.11 -14.50
N CYS A 71 -7.96 -0.40 -14.97
CA CYS A 71 -7.12 0.56 -15.70
C CYS A 71 -7.62 0.88 -17.11
N LYS A 72 -8.57 0.09 -17.65
CA LYS A 72 -9.17 0.33 -18.97
C LYS A 72 -10.39 1.23 -18.90
N VAL A 73 -11.31 0.96 -17.97
CA VAL A 73 -12.56 1.73 -17.84
C VAL A 73 -12.52 2.79 -16.74
N GLY A 74 -11.47 2.80 -15.93
CA GLY A 74 -11.16 3.87 -14.98
C GLY A 74 -11.90 3.83 -13.64
N TYR A 75 -12.63 2.75 -13.30
CA TYR A 75 -13.27 2.63 -11.99
C TYR A 75 -12.29 2.23 -10.88
N LEU A 76 -12.66 2.59 -9.65
CA LEU A 76 -12.02 2.14 -8.41
C LEU A 76 -13.07 1.50 -7.49
N GLU A 77 -12.73 0.34 -6.94
CA GLU A 77 -13.49 -0.39 -5.93
C GLU A 77 -12.71 -0.47 -4.63
N MET A 78 -13.42 -0.33 -3.52
CA MET A 78 -12.87 -0.57 -2.20
C MET A 78 -13.45 -1.88 -1.65
N ARG A 79 -12.55 -2.76 -1.23
CA ARG A 79 -12.86 -4.03 -0.58
C ARG A 79 -12.33 -4.04 0.85
N ASP A 80 -13.09 -4.64 1.75
CA ASP A 80 -12.65 -4.86 3.13
C ASP A 80 -11.62 -6.01 3.23
N LYS A 81 -11.30 -6.44 4.45
CA LYS A 81 -10.34 -7.54 4.70
C LYS A 81 -10.88 -8.90 4.24
N GLN A 82 -12.20 -9.06 4.16
CA GLN A 82 -12.91 -10.26 3.73
C GLN A 82 -13.12 -10.28 2.21
N GLY A 83 -12.79 -9.18 1.52
CA GLY A 83 -12.95 -9.05 0.08
C GLY A 83 -14.33 -8.53 -0.34
N VAL A 84 -15.17 -8.10 0.61
CA VAL A 84 -16.50 -7.57 0.33
C VAL A 84 -16.36 -6.15 -0.25
N VAL A 85 -16.99 -5.91 -1.39
CA VAL A 85 -17.05 -4.57 -2.01
C VAL A 85 -18.02 -3.70 -1.21
N PHE A 86 -17.52 -2.59 -0.66
CA PHE A 86 -18.35 -1.63 0.09
C PHE A 86 -18.40 -0.24 -0.54
N ALA A 87 -17.55 0.03 -1.53
CA ALA A 87 -17.66 1.22 -2.38
C ALA A 87 -17.12 0.91 -3.78
N ARG A 88 -17.76 1.49 -4.80
CA ARG A 88 -17.32 1.46 -6.20
C ARG A 88 -17.68 2.80 -6.83
N ASP A 89 -16.73 3.42 -7.51
CA ASP A 89 -16.95 4.71 -8.16
C ASP A 89 -16.02 4.90 -9.37
N GLN A 90 -16.34 5.86 -10.24
CA GLN A 90 -15.41 6.44 -11.19
C GLN A 90 -14.85 7.73 -10.58
N PRO A 91 -13.63 7.70 -10.04
CA PRO A 91 -13.13 8.82 -9.25
C PRO A 91 -12.98 10.09 -10.10
N GLU A 92 -13.59 11.18 -9.64
CA GLU A 92 -13.42 12.53 -10.23
C GLU A 92 -12.42 13.39 -9.45
N LYS A 93 -12.21 13.08 -8.16
CA LYS A 93 -11.26 13.82 -7.32
C LYS A 93 -9.83 13.60 -7.80
N LEU A 94 -9.12 14.69 -8.12
CA LEU A 94 -7.80 14.64 -8.75
C LEU A 94 -6.80 13.72 -8.04
N TYR A 95 -6.71 13.76 -6.70
CA TYR A 95 -5.76 12.89 -5.99
C TYR A 95 -6.10 11.40 -6.09
N VAL A 96 -7.38 11.04 -6.27
CA VAL A 96 -7.83 9.65 -6.49
C VAL A 96 -7.59 9.23 -7.94
N VAL A 97 -7.76 10.15 -8.89
CA VAL A 97 -7.37 9.95 -10.30
C VAL A 97 -5.87 9.71 -10.40
N LEU A 98 -5.05 10.56 -9.78
CA LEU A 98 -3.59 10.39 -9.73
C LEU A 98 -3.19 9.08 -9.04
N PHE A 99 -3.85 8.72 -7.93
CA PHE A 99 -3.64 7.43 -7.29
C PHE A 99 -3.88 6.28 -8.26
N ARG A 100 -5.00 6.30 -8.99
CA ARG A 100 -5.31 5.29 -10.00
C ARG A 100 -4.23 5.25 -11.08
N ASP A 101 -3.86 6.39 -11.64
CA ASP A 101 -2.93 6.46 -12.75
C ASP A 101 -1.54 5.97 -12.33
N TYR A 102 -1.11 6.26 -11.10
CA TYR A 102 0.12 5.70 -10.53
C TYR A 102 0.06 4.17 -10.41
N VAL A 103 -1.01 3.63 -9.81
CA VAL A 103 -1.17 2.17 -9.67
C VAL A 103 -1.27 1.47 -11.02
N CYS A 104 -1.98 2.06 -11.98
CA CYS A 104 -2.13 1.53 -13.33
C CYS A 104 -0.86 1.63 -14.17
N GLY A 105 0.00 2.61 -13.88
CA GLY A 105 1.32 2.79 -14.50
C GLY A 105 2.42 1.91 -13.91
N GLU A 106 2.15 1.16 -12.84
CA GLU A 106 3.15 0.30 -12.22
C GLU A 106 3.62 -0.81 -13.17
N LYS A 107 4.93 -0.83 -13.42
CA LYS A 107 5.58 -1.84 -14.27
C LYS A 107 5.77 -3.17 -13.56
N GLN A 108 5.89 -3.13 -12.23
CA GLN A 108 6.11 -4.31 -11.40
C GLN A 108 4.79 -4.71 -10.75
N HIS A 109 4.25 -5.86 -11.17
CA HIS A 109 3.04 -6.41 -10.59
C HIS A 109 3.07 -7.94 -10.57
N LYS A 110 2.48 -8.53 -9.53
CA LYS A 110 2.31 -9.98 -9.42
C LYS A 110 1.00 -10.39 -10.10
N HIS A 111 1.09 -11.27 -11.09
CA HIS A 111 -0.11 -11.82 -11.70
C HIS A 111 -0.91 -12.65 -10.68
N ASP A 112 -2.21 -12.38 -10.60
CA ASP A 112 -3.13 -13.02 -9.65
C ASP A 112 -4.46 -13.32 -10.32
N LYS A 113 -4.65 -14.59 -10.71
CA LYS A 113 -5.89 -15.06 -11.36
C LYS A 113 -7.12 -15.01 -10.44
N SER A 114 -6.93 -14.86 -9.13
CA SER A 114 -8.04 -14.74 -8.18
C SER A 114 -8.62 -13.32 -8.12
N LEU A 115 -7.93 -12.35 -8.72
CA LEU A 115 -8.44 -10.99 -8.83
C LEU A 115 -9.53 -10.91 -9.90
N ASN A 116 -10.75 -10.60 -9.48
CA ASN A 116 -11.95 -10.44 -10.30
C ASN A 116 -12.70 -9.16 -9.96
#